data_AF-A0A318U128-F1
#
_entry.id   AF-A0A318U128-F1
#
_cell.length_a   1.000
_cell.length_b   1.000
_cell.length_c   1.000
_cell.angle_alpha   90.00
_cell.angle_beta   90.00
_cell.angle_gamma   90.00
#
_symmetry.space_group_name_H-M   'P 1'
#
loop_
_entity.id
_entity.type
_entity.pdbx_description
1 polymer ?
#
loop_
_entity_poly.entity_id
_entity_poly.type
_entity_poly.pdbx_seq_one_letter_code
_entity_poly.pdbx_strand_id
1 'polypeptide(L)'
;MKHPSRAVLFASVCCLFGSGLGSAALAGDLGAAFHALPIDTRVAIQSELAEVDLYLADPTGDWSAATERAVLRSVETIALNSGDRVHPKLKTTRSMQTYLEALAEGSYATYLRPGDYSAGSAFLRKIHLGG
;
A
#
# COMPACT_ATOMS: atom_id res chain seq x y z
N MET A 1 -3.20 -44.74 56.27
CA MET A 1 -2.00 -44.16 55.64
C MET A 1 -2.11 -44.30 54.13
N LYS A 2 -1.61 -43.30 53.37
CA LYS A 2 -1.56 -43.11 51.89
C LYS A 2 -2.70 -42.29 51.26
N HIS A 3 -2.35 -41.04 50.96
CA HIS A 3 -3.05 -40.10 50.10
C HIS A 3 -2.93 -40.53 48.62
N PRO A 4 -3.99 -40.41 47.80
CA PRO A 4 -3.84 -40.31 46.35
C PRO A 4 -3.60 -38.85 45.95
N SER A 5 -2.43 -38.61 45.36
CA SER A 5 -2.02 -37.33 44.77
C SER A 5 -2.96 -36.90 43.66
N ARG A 6 -3.58 -35.73 43.81
CA ARG A 6 -4.40 -35.06 42.81
C ARG A 6 -3.48 -34.41 41.78
N ALA A 7 -3.35 -35.03 40.60
CA ALA A 7 -2.76 -34.39 39.44
C ALA A 7 -3.80 -33.41 38.86
N VAL A 8 -3.62 -32.12 39.16
CA VAL A 8 -4.37 -31.04 38.52
C VAL A 8 -3.75 -30.84 37.14
N LEU A 9 -4.34 -31.46 36.11
CA LEU A 9 -4.07 -31.12 34.72
C LEU A 9 -4.81 -29.80 34.41
N PHE A 10 -4.10 -28.69 34.56
CA PHE A 10 -4.43 -27.45 33.85
C PHE A 10 -4.14 -27.70 32.37
N ALA A 11 -5.15 -28.20 31.64
CA ALA A 11 -5.12 -28.19 30.20
C ALA A 11 -5.20 -26.73 29.75
N SER A 12 -4.06 -26.22 29.30
CA SER A 12 -3.89 -24.93 28.67
C SER A 12 -5.00 -24.67 27.67
N VAL A 13 -5.75 -23.61 27.93
CA VAL A 13 -6.56 -22.90 26.95
C VAL A 13 -5.62 -22.52 25.81
N CYS A 14 -5.60 -23.33 24.75
CA CYS A 14 -4.99 -22.94 23.48
C CYS A 14 -5.74 -21.70 23.02
N CYS A 15 -5.04 -20.59 23.11
CA CYS A 15 -5.48 -19.28 22.68
C CYS A 15 -6.16 -19.35 21.33
N LEU A 16 -7.43 -18.94 21.35
CA LEU A 16 -8.14 -18.32 20.23
C LEU A 16 -7.30 -17.13 19.71
N PHE A 17 -6.30 -17.39 18.89
CA PHE A 17 -5.77 -16.41 17.93
C PHE A 17 -6.51 -16.74 16.61
N GLY A 18 -7.66 -16.14 16.31
CA GLY A 18 -7.82 -14.69 16.26
C GLY A 18 -7.31 -14.19 14.90
N SER A 19 -8.02 -14.51 13.83
CA SER A 19 -8.23 -13.67 12.64
C SER A 19 -7.06 -12.80 12.15
N GLY A 20 -5.94 -13.42 11.72
CA GLY A 20 -4.78 -12.70 11.14
C GLY A 20 -4.48 -13.01 9.66
N LEU A 21 -5.23 -13.90 9.01
CA LEU A 21 -4.90 -14.44 7.68
C LEU A 21 -5.23 -13.51 6.48
N GLY A 22 -5.81 -12.32 6.72
CA GLY A 22 -6.18 -11.40 5.64
C GLY A 22 -5.02 -10.53 5.12
N SER A 23 -4.04 -10.20 5.97
CA SER A 23 -3.02 -9.20 5.63
C SER A 23 -1.87 -9.79 4.81
N ALA A 24 -1.46 -11.03 5.10
CA ALA A 24 -0.32 -11.66 4.41
C ALA A 24 -0.67 -12.08 2.97
N ALA A 25 -1.90 -12.55 2.73
CA ALA A 25 -2.37 -12.88 1.39
C ALA A 25 -2.47 -11.61 0.52
N LEU A 26 -3.05 -10.54 1.07
CA LEU A 26 -3.13 -9.25 0.39
C LEU A 26 -1.74 -8.67 0.06
N ALA A 27 -0.81 -8.74 1.01
CA ALA A 27 0.58 -8.30 0.82
C ALA A 27 1.29 -9.06 -0.31
N GLY A 28 1.13 -10.40 -0.32
CA GLY A 28 1.67 -11.26 -1.37
C GLY A 28 1.09 -10.95 -2.76
N ASP A 29 -0.23 -10.76 -2.83
CA ASP A 29 -0.93 -10.44 -4.08
C ASP A 29 -0.57 -9.05 -4.61
N LEU A 30 -0.39 -8.07 -3.71
CA LEU A 30 -0.01 -6.71 -4.07
C LEU A 30 1.44 -6.64 -4.59
N GLY A 31 2.36 -7.37 -3.96
CA GLY A 31 3.74 -7.49 -4.44
C GLY A 31 3.81 -8.15 -5.82
N ALA A 32 3.02 -9.21 -6.05
CA ALA A 32 2.92 -9.86 -7.36
C ALA A 32 2.35 -8.91 -8.43
N ALA A 33 1.29 -8.16 -8.10
CA ALA A 33 0.71 -7.15 -8.98
C ALA A 33 1.73 -6.04 -9.32
N PHE A 34 2.50 -5.60 -8.33
CA PHE A 34 3.56 -4.60 -8.50
C PHE A 34 4.67 -5.11 -9.42
N HIS A 35 5.19 -6.32 -9.19
CA HIS A 35 6.26 -6.91 -10.02
C HIS A 35 5.85 -7.16 -11.47
N ALA A 36 4.57 -7.35 -11.74
CA ALA A 36 4.05 -7.50 -13.09
C ALA A 36 4.12 -6.22 -13.94
N LEU A 37 4.31 -5.05 -13.30
CA LEU A 37 4.45 -3.76 -14.00
C LEU A 37 5.89 -3.56 -14.50
N PRO A 38 6.10 -2.78 -15.58
CA PRO A 38 7.44 -2.37 -16.02
C PRO A 38 8.23 -1.64 -14.93
N ILE A 39 9.56 -1.75 -14.95
CA ILE A 39 10.43 -1.10 -13.94
C ILE A 39 10.18 0.40 -13.85
N ASP A 40 10.02 1.09 -14.98
CA ASP A 40 9.78 2.54 -15.01
C ASP A 40 8.46 2.90 -14.30
N THR A 41 7.42 2.08 -14.47
CA THR A 41 6.14 2.24 -13.78
C THR A 41 6.29 2.03 -12.27
N ARG A 42 7.07 1.01 -11.86
CA ARG A 42 7.32 0.73 -10.44
C ARG A 42 8.10 1.85 -9.75
N VAL A 43 9.09 2.42 -10.44
CA VAL A 43 9.81 3.60 -9.98
C VAL A 43 8.87 4.81 -9.90
N ALA A 44 8.04 5.05 -10.92
CA ALA A 44 7.08 6.15 -10.93
C ALA A 44 6.08 6.06 -9.76
N ILE A 45 5.61 4.86 -9.40
CA ILE A 45 4.77 4.64 -8.22
C ILE A 45 5.49 5.09 -6.94
N GLN A 46 6.72 4.66 -6.74
CA GLN A 46 7.50 5.03 -5.55
C GLN A 46 7.80 6.51 -5.51
N SER A 47 8.09 7.13 -6.65
CA SER A 47 8.28 8.57 -6.78
C SER A 47 7.02 9.34 -6.42
N GLU A 48 5.85 8.94 -6.93
CA GLU A 48 4.57 9.58 -6.59
C GLU A 48 4.29 9.49 -5.07
N LEU A 49 4.57 8.34 -4.46
CA LEU A 49 4.42 8.15 -3.01
C LEU A 49 5.45 8.94 -2.20
N ALA A 50 6.65 9.12 -2.73
CA ALA A 50 7.70 9.93 -2.10
C ALA A 50 7.37 11.43 -2.16
N GLU A 51 6.75 11.91 -3.25
CA GLU A 51 6.29 13.30 -3.38
C GLU A 51 5.27 13.72 -2.31
N VAL A 52 4.64 12.76 -1.63
CA VAL A 52 3.65 12.99 -0.58
C VAL A 52 4.06 12.40 0.78
N ASP A 53 5.36 12.19 0.98
CA ASP A 53 5.97 11.68 2.23
C ASP A 53 5.40 10.33 2.70
N LEU A 54 4.79 9.55 1.79
CA LEU A 54 4.32 8.19 2.09
C LEU A 54 5.41 7.14 1.88
N TYR A 55 6.44 7.46 1.08
CA TYR A 55 7.60 6.60 0.84
C TYR A 55 8.90 7.39 1.09
N LEU A 56 9.68 6.95 2.08
CA LEU A 56 10.85 7.71 2.58
C LEU A 56 12.19 7.18 2.07
N ALA A 57 12.18 6.17 1.20
CA ALA A 57 13.37 5.60 0.59
C ALA A 57 13.51 6.07 -0.86
N ASP A 58 14.69 5.88 -1.45
CA ASP A 58 14.92 6.20 -2.85
C ASP A 58 14.06 5.31 -3.77
N PRO A 59 13.35 5.89 -4.77
CA PRO A 59 12.62 5.13 -5.76
C PRO A 59 13.54 4.23 -6.60
N THR A 60 13.46 2.92 -6.38
CA THR A 60 14.28 1.90 -7.06
C THR A 60 13.43 0.96 -7.92
N GLY A 61 12.11 0.98 -7.76
CA GLY A 61 11.19 0.06 -8.41
C GLY A 61 11.16 -1.34 -7.78
N ASP A 62 11.81 -1.51 -6.62
CA ASP A 62 11.84 -2.77 -5.88
C ASP A 62 10.72 -2.89 -4.84
N TRP A 63 10.17 -4.09 -4.72
CA TRP A 63 9.18 -4.38 -3.70
C TRP A 63 9.84 -4.55 -2.33
N SER A 64 9.29 -3.87 -1.33
CA SER A 64 9.77 -3.93 0.06
C SER A 64 8.61 -3.69 1.02
N ALA A 65 8.83 -3.98 2.31
CA ALA A 65 7.86 -3.63 3.35
C ALA A 65 7.61 -2.11 3.44
N ALA A 66 8.54 -1.26 2.99
CA ALA A 66 8.31 0.18 2.90
C ALA A 66 7.37 0.50 1.73
N THR A 67 7.59 -0.13 0.57
CA THR A 67 6.75 0.03 -0.63
C THR A 67 5.32 -0.41 -0.34
N GLU A 68 5.15 -1.57 0.29
CA GLU A 68 3.85 -2.09 0.68
C GLU A 68 3.09 -1.14 1.60
N ARG A 69 3.74 -0.69 2.69
CA ARG A 69 3.12 0.24 3.64
C ARG A 69 2.74 1.56 2.97
N ALA A 70 3.59 2.09 2.10
CA ALA A 70 3.31 3.32 1.37
C ALA A 70 2.07 3.18 0.47
N VAL A 71 1.96 2.08 -0.28
CA VAL A 71 0.82 1.78 -1.16
C VAL A 71 -0.47 1.58 -0.36
N LEU A 72 -0.42 0.88 0.77
CA LEU A 72 -1.61 0.71 1.62
C LEU A 72 -2.02 2.05 2.25
N ARG A 73 -1.04 2.84 2.71
CA ARG A 73 -1.31 4.15 3.29
C ARG A 73 -1.87 5.13 2.27
N SER A 74 -1.45 5.07 1.00
CA SER A 74 -2.05 5.91 -0.04
C SER A 74 -3.52 5.58 -0.29
N VAL A 75 -3.93 4.30 -0.20
CA VAL A 75 -5.36 3.93 -0.28
C VAL A 75 -6.16 4.58 0.85
N GLU A 76 -5.66 4.51 2.08
CA GLU A 76 -6.28 5.16 3.24
C GLU A 76 -6.35 6.68 3.08
N THR A 77 -5.25 7.31 2.66
CA THR A 77 -5.17 8.75 2.42
C THR A 77 -6.16 9.20 1.35
N ILE A 78 -6.29 8.45 0.24
CA ILE A 78 -7.26 8.76 -0.82
C ILE A 78 -8.69 8.66 -0.30
N ALA A 79 -9.02 7.62 0.47
CA ALA A 79 -10.34 7.46 1.06
C ALA A 79 -10.67 8.65 1.99
N LEU A 80 -9.76 8.96 2.91
CA LEU A 80 -9.91 10.07 3.86
C LEU A 80 -10.06 11.43 3.16
N ASN A 81 -9.15 11.76 2.24
CA ASN A 81 -9.14 13.06 1.58
C ASN A 81 -10.27 13.22 0.55
N SER A 82 -10.81 12.11 0.03
CA SER A 82 -12.01 12.15 -0.81
C SER A 82 -13.32 12.27 -0.02
N GLY A 83 -13.29 12.19 1.32
CA GLY A 83 -14.48 12.09 2.15
C GLY A 83 -15.24 10.78 1.89
N ASP A 84 -14.51 9.67 1.80
CA ASP A 84 -14.99 8.32 1.49
C ASP A 84 -15.73 8.17 0.14
N ARG A 85 -15.51 9.09 -0.82
CA ARG A 85 -16.10 9.00 -2.16
C ARG A 85 -15.27 8.14 -3.12
N VAL A 86 -13.95 8.07 -2.90
CA VAL A 86 -13.01 7.31 -3.73
C VAL A 86 -12.33 6.24 -2.88
N HIS A 87 -12.55 4.98 -3.24
CA HIS A 87 -11.98 3.82 -2.57
C HIS A 87 -11.22 2.95 -3.58
N PRO A 88 -9.89 3.10 -3.68
CA PRO A 88 -9.09 2.20 -4.48
C PRO A 88 -9.32 0.73 -4.06
N LYS A 89 -9.56 -0.14 -5.04
CA LYS A 89 -9.92 -1.53 -4.79
C LYS A 89 -8.68 -2.40 -4.88
N LEU A 90 -8.32 -3.06 -3.79
CA LEU A 90 -7.23 -4.04 -3.74
C LEU A 90 -7.75 -5.49 -3.58
N LYS A 91 -8.88 -5.84 -4.21
CA LYS A 91 -9.52 -7.16 -4.03
C LYS A 91 -9.03 -8.23 -5.00
N THR A 92 -8.55 -7.83 -6.17
CA THR A 92 -8.09 -8.75 -7.21
C THR A 92 -6.78 -8.24 -7.79
N THR A 93 -5.95 -9.12 -8.35
CA THR A 93 -4.70 -8.73 -9.02
C THR A 93 -4.93 -7.65 -10.07
N ARG A 94 -5.99 -7.78 -10.87
CA ARG A 94 -6.34 -6.76 -11.87
C ARG A 94 -6.68 -5.41 -11.25
N SER A 95 -7.44 -5.38 -10.16
CA SER A 95 -7.79 -4.11 -9.51
C SER A 95 -6.58 -3.47 -8.82
N MET A 96 -5.67 -4.28 -8.28
CA MET A 96 -4.38 -3.81 -7.75
C MET A 96 -3.50 -3.21 -8.85
N GLN A 97 -3.36 -3.86 -10.00
CA GLN A 97 -2.61 -3.34 -11.13
C GLN A 97 -3.20 -2.02 -11.63
N THR A 98 -4.51 -1.96 -11.85
CA THR A 98 -5.18 -0.71 -12.27
C THR A 98 -4.96 0.42 -11.26
N TYR A 99 -4.98 0.11 -9.96
CA TYR A 99 -4.68 1.10 -8.94
C TYR A 99 -3.22 1.58 -9.01
N LEU A 100 -2.28 0.66 -9.11
CA LEU A 100 -0.84 0.95 -9.16
C LEU A 100 -0.46 1.73 -10.43
N GLU A 101 -1.04 1.40 -11.58
CA GLU A 101 -0.89 2.15 -12.83
C GLU A 101 -1.45 3.58 -12.69
N ALA A 102 -2.66 3.71 -12.15
CA ALA A 102 -3.26 5.03 -11.90
C ALA A 102 -2.43 5.87 -10.90
N LEU A 103 -1.77 5.23 -9.94
CA LEU A 103 -0.84 5.89 -9.03
C LEU A 103 0.43 6.35 -9.78
N ALA A 104 1.01 5.51 -10.64
CA ALA A 104 2.14 5.87 -11.50
C ALA A 104 1.85 7.07 -12.41
N GLU A 105 0.61 7.14 -12.91
CA GLU A 105 0.13 8.22 -13.78
C GLU A 105 -0.22 9.51 -13.03
N GLY A 106 -0.16 9.50 -11.69
CA GLY A 106 -0.56 10.63 -10.85
C GLY A 106 -2.07 10.88 -10.84
N SER A 107 -2.90 9.90 -11.24
CA SER A 107 -4.37 10.05 -11.30
C SER A 107 -5.00 10.32 -9.93
N TYR A 108 -4.29 10.03 -8.83
CA TYR A 108 -4.70 10.31 -7.46
C TYR A 108 -4.06 11.55 -6.85
N ALA A 109 -3.28 12.34 -7.61
CA ALA A 109 -2.53 13.48 -7.08
C ALA A 109 -3.42 14.49 -6.33
N THR A 110 -4.63 14.76 -6.83
CA THR A 110 -5.60 15.67 -6.18
C THR A 110 -6.10 15.17 -4.82
N TYR A 111 -6.06 13.87 -4.57
CA TYR A 111 -6.43 13.28 -3.28
C TYR A 111 -5.21 13.08 -2.38
N LEU A 112 -4.03 12.83 -2.93
CA LEU A 112 -2.81 12.67 -2.15
C LEU A 112 -2.21 14.02 -1.71
N ARG A 113 -2.49 15.10 -2.46
CA ARG A 113 -2.00 16.46 -2.21
C ARG A 113 -3.16 17.45 -2.03
N PRO A 114 -3.97 17.34 -0.96
CA PRO A 114 -5.09 18.23 -0.73
C PRO A 114 -4.57 19.65 -0.37
N GLY A 115 -4.48 20.53 -1.37
CA GLY A 115 -3.98 21.89 -1.18
C GLY A 115 -3.06 22.38 -2.29
N ASP A 116 -2.53 21.48 -3.13
CA ASP A 116 -1.66 21.82 -4.27
C ASP A 116 -2.44 22.37 -5.48
N TYR A 117 -3.51 23.12 -5.23
CA TYR A 117 -4.15 24.01 -6.21
C TYR A 117 -3.30 25.25 -6.53
N SER A 118 -2.02 25.26 -6.13
CA SER A 118 -1.06 26.25 -6.62
C SER A 118 -0.65 25.88 -8.04
N ALA A 119 -1.48 26.30 -8.99
CA ALA A 119 -1.20 26.54 -10.40
C ALA A 119 0.20 26.12 -10.91
N GLY A 120 0.26 25.11 -11.79
CA GLY A 120 1.26 25.11 -12.88
C GLY A 120 2.29 23.97 -12.97
N SER A 121 2.27 22.92 -12.15
CA SER A 121 3.35 21.90 -12.20
C SER A 121 3.09 20.69 -13.10
N ALA A 122 1.83 20.32 -13.39
CA ALA A 122 1.53 19.18 -14.28
C ALA A 122 1.79 19.47 -15.77
N PHE A 123 1.68 20.74 -16.20
CA PHE A 123 1.94 21.13 -17.60
C PHE A 123 3.43 21.43 -17.86
N LEU A 124 4.23 21.71 -16.82
CA LEU A 124 5.65 22.07 -16.96
C LEU A 124 6.61 20.87 -16.97
N ARG A 125 6.23 19.67 -16.48
CA ARG A 125 7.12 18.48 -16.58
C ARG A 125 7.32 18.00 -18.02
N LYS A 126 6.46 18.37 -18.97
CA LYS A 126 6.61 17.98 -20.39
C LYS A 126 7.62 18.83 -21.18
N ILE A 127 8.11 19.94 -20.63
CA ILE A 127 8.97 20.88 -21.37
C ILE A 127 10.47 20.69 -21.05
N HIS A 128 10.83 19.82 -20.11
CA HIS A 128 12.24 19.65 -19.68
C HIS A 128 12.92 18.36 -20.17
N LEU A 129 12.27 17.59 -21.06
CA LEU A 129 12.85 16.39 -21.71
C LEU A 129 13.02 16.54 -23.23
N GLY A 130 12.98 17.78 -23.73
CA GLY A 130 13.22 18.09 -25.15
C GLY A 130 14.18 19.26 -25.29
N GLY A 131 15.48 18.95 -25.23
CA GLY A 131 16.59 19.83 -25.56
C GLY A 131 17.79 18.99 -25.98
#